data_AF-A0A1I0GN85-F1
#
_entry.id   AF-A0A1I0GN85-F1
#
_cell.length_a   1.000
_cell.length_b   1.000
_cell.length_c   1.000
_cell.angle_alpha   90.00
_cell.angle_beta   90.00
_cell.angle_gamma   90.00
#
_symmetry.space_group_name_H-M   'P 1'
#
loop_
_entity.id
_entity.type
_entity.pdbx_description
1 polymer ?
#
loop_
_entity_poly.entity_id
_entity_poly.type
_entity_poly.pdbx_seq_one_letter_code
_entity_poly.pdbx_strand_id
1 'polypeptide(L)'
;MKNNDPIRDFNPDAGAPIPIAEASDWTANYRAEALTEAEVAGRKRINAYYFGNKLLDTIQSQEGCVGLRFYMGLENSKDGKGKRDESQLLVVGVDKDGHDIVPRLGADGEMMYDDGIVGDSSMKCPPVCDPNSPLS
;
A
#
# COMPACT_ATOMS: atom_id res chain seq x y z
N MET A 1 -19.43 19.00 8.03
CA MET A 1 -19.70 18.07 9.15
C MET A 1 -19.12 16.73 8.73
N LYS A 2 -18.09 16.23 9.42
CA LYS A 2 -17.61 14.86 9.15
C LYS A 2 -18.60 13.91 9.80
N ASN A 3 -19.07 12.94 9.03
CA ASN A 3 -19.73 11.79 9.62
C ASN A 3 -18.61 10.98 10.27
N ASN A 4 -18.47 11.08 11.59
CA ASN A 4 -17.55 10.26 12.40
C ASN A 4 -18.21 8.91 12.74
N ASP A 5 -19.23 8.53 11.98
CA ASP A 5 -19.85 7.24 12.12
C ASP A 5 -18.87 6.17 11.61
N PRO A 6 -18.77 5.03 12.31
CA PRO A 6 -17.98 3.91 11.82
C PRO A 6 -18.32 3.55 10.38
N ILE A 7 -17.30 3.23 9.59
CA ILE A 7 -17.48 2.76 8.22
C ILE A 7 -18.30 1.47 8.27
N ARG A 8 -19.45 1.48 7.61
CA ARG A 8 -20.34 0.32 7.55
C ARG A 8 -19.59 -0.87 6.96
N ASP A 9 -19.76 -2.04 7.59
CA ASP A 9 -19.17 -3.32 7.18
C ASP A 9 -17.64 -3.41 7.37
N PHE A 10 -17.01 -2.46 8.07
CA PHE A 10 -15.60 -2.57 8.47
C PHE A 10 -15.43 -3.65 9.56
N ASN A 11 -14.46 -4.54 9.35
CA ASN A 11 -14.04 -5.53 10.33
C ASN A 11 -12.57 -5.24 10.71
N PRO A 12 -12.26 -4.84 11.95
CA PRO A 12 -10.89 -4.58 12.38
C PRO A 12 -10.02 -5.85 12.39
N ASP A 13 -10.64 -7.03 12.48
CA ASP A 13 -9.98 -8.34 12.47
C ASP A 13 -9.97 -8.98 11.06
N ALA A 14 -10.09 -8.18 10.00
CA ALA A 14 -10.13 -8.68 8.63
C ALA A 14 -8.80 -9.33 8.19
N GLY A 15 -8.91 -10.51 7.56
CA GLY A 15 -7.79 -11.26 7.00
C GLY A 15 -7.57 -12.61 7.69
N ALA A 16 -6.89 -13.53 7.01
CA ALA A 16 -6.49 -14.82 7.55
C ALA A 16 -5.31 -15.39 6.76
N PRO A 17 -4.46 -16.24 7.37
CA PRO A 17 -3.45 -16.99 6.62
C PRO A 17 -4.09 -17.92 5.58
N ILE A 18 -3.43 -18.08 4.43
CA ILE A 18 -3.80 -19.05 3.39
C ILE A 18 -2.68 -20.09 3.19
N PRO A 19 -2.98 -21.30 2.67
CA PRO A 19 -1.96 -22.28 2.32
C PRO A 19 -0.97 -21.77 1.26
N ILE A 20 0.30 -22.17 1.36
CA ILE A 20 1.36 -21.71 0.44
C ILE A 20 1.12 -22.14 -1.02
N ALA A 21 0.49 -23.30 -1.25
CA ALA A 21 0.16 -23.76 -2.59
C ALA A 21 -0.85 -22.81 -3.26
N GLU A 22 -1.89 -22.41 -2.52
CA GLU A 22 -2.91 -21.46 -2.99
C GLU A 22 -2.30 -20.09 -3.28
N ALA A 23 -1.44 -19.58 -2.38
CA ALA A 23 -0.72 -18.33 -2.61
C ALA A 23 0.21 -18.40 -3.85
N SER A 24 0.89 -19.53 -4.05
CA SER A 24 1.75 -19.75 -5.21
C SER A 24 0.95 -19.75 -6.51
N ASP A 25 -0.18 -20.45 -6.55
CA ASP A 25 -1.09 -20.48 -7.71
C ASP A 25 -1.61 -19.07 -8.04
N TRP A 26 -2.03 -18.30 -7.03
CA TRP A 26 -2.55 -16.95 -7.24
C TRP A 26 -1.48 -16.00 -7.82
N THR A 27 -0.26 -16.05 -7.28
CA THR A 27 0.83 -15.21 -7.79
C THR A 27 1.28 -15.65 -9.19
N ALA A 28 1.27 -16.96 -9.47
CA ALA A 28 1.55 -17.48 -10.81
C ALA A 28 0.51 -17.00 -11.83
N ASN A 29 -0.78 -17.01 -11.48
CA ASN A 29 -1.85 -16.47 -12.32
C ASN A 29 -1.61 -14.98 -12.62
N TYR A 30 -1.33 -14.16 -11.61
CA TYR A 30 -1.01 -12.74 -11.81
C TYR A 30 0.21 -12.52 -12.71
N ARG A 31 1.25 -13.34 -12.60
CA ARG A 31 2.42 -13.26 -13.50
C ARG A 31 2.08 -13.69 -14.93
N ALA A 32 1.14 -14.62 -15.11
CA ALA A 32 0.70 -15.11 -16.41
C ALA A 32 -0.33 -14.22 -17.11
N GLU A 33 -0.99 -13.31 -16.38
CA GLU A 33 -1.94 -12.33 -16.93
C GLU A 33 -1.32 -11.52 -18.08
N ALA A 34 -2.14 -11.20 -19.08
CA ALA A 34 -1.72 -10.41 -20.22
C ALA A 34 -1.08 -9.08 -19.77
N LEU A 35 0.00 -8.68 -20.46
CA LEU A 35 0.63 -7.39 -20.17
C LEU A 35 -0.35 -6.26 -20.49
N THR A 36 -0.42 -5.29 -19.57
CA THR A 36 -1.10 -4.01 -19.81
C THR A 36 -0.39 -3.24 -20.92
N GLU A 37 -1.08 -2.30 -21.58
CA GLU A 37 -0.47 -1.47 -22.63
C GLU A 37 0.80 -0.75 -22.15
N ALA A 38 0.81 -0.27 -20.90
CA ALA A 38 1.98 0.35 -20.31
C ALA A 38 3.14 -0.65 -20.12
N GLU A 39 2.84 -1.90 -19.76
CA GLU A 39 3.87 -2.95 -19.64
C GLU A 39 4.42 -3.37 -21.01
N VAL A 40 3.56 -3.47 -22.02
CA VAL A 40 3.97 -3.67 -23.42
C VAL A 40 4.85 -2.51 -23.90
N ALA A 41 4.54 -1.27 -23.48
CA ALA A 41 5.34 -0.08 -23.76
C ALA A 41 6.65 0.00 -22.93
N GLY A 42 6.97 -1.02 -22.13
CA GLY A 42 8.24 -1.16 -21.42
C GLY A 42 8.19 -0.86 -19.92
N ARG A 43 7.02 -0.61 -19.34
CA ARG A 43 6.87 -0.55 -17.87
C ARG A 43 7.06 -1.95 -17.30
N LYS A 44 7.83 -2.08 -16.22
CA LYS A 44 8.01 -3.37 -15.56
C LYS A 44 6.78 -3.70 -14.71
N ARG A 45 6.26 -4.92 -14.85
CA ARG A 45 5.29 -5.49 -13.91
C ARG A 45 5.92 -5.53 -12.52
N ILE A 46 5.18 -5.10 -11.50
CA ILE A 46 5.58 -5.26 -10.10
C ILE A 46 4.90 -6.50 -9.55
N ASN A 47 5.68 -7.44 -9.03
CA ASN A 47 5.18 -8.70 -8.48
C ASN A 47 4.94 -8.60 -6.96
N ALA A 48 5.77 -7.82 -6.27
CA ALA A 48 5.68 -7.65 -4.83
C ALA A 48 6.32 -6.33 -4.39
N TYR A 49 5.87 -5.86 -3.23
CA TYR A 49 6.40 -4.70 -2.52
C TYR A 49 6.93 -5.17 -1.16
N TYR A 50 8.14 -4.75 -0.81
CA TYR A 50 8.75 -5.00 0.49
C TYR A 50 8.73 -3.73 1.34
N PHE A 51 8.29 -3.87 2.59
CA PHE A 51 8.33 -2.82 3.62
C PHE A 51 9.23 -3.29 4.76
N GLY A 52 10.09 -2.40 5.24
CA GLY A 52 10.87 -2.67 6.45
C GLY A 52 9.99 -2.58 7.70
N ASN A 53 10.17 -3.51 8.64
CA ASN A 53 9.43 -3.53 9.91
C ASN A 53 9.45 -2.19 10.63
N LYS A 54 10.61 -1.48 10.66
CA LYS A 54 10.70 -0.16 11.30
C LYS A 54 9.62 0.83 10.83
N LEU A 55 9.29 0.86 9.53
CA LEU A 55 8.24 1.75 9.03
C LEU A 55 6.85 1.24 9.43
N LEU A 56 6.60 -0.07 9.29
CA LEU A 56 5.33 -0.67 9.65
C LEU A 56 5.04 -0.55 11.15
N ASP A 57 6.06 -0.73 12.00
CA ASP A 57 5.98 -0.61 13.45
C ASP A 57 5.65 0.83 13.86
N THR A 58 6.29 1.82 13.21
CA THR A 58 5.98 3.24 13.43
C THR A 58 4.51 3.55 13.10
N ILE A 59 3.99 3.03 11.98
CA ILE A 59 2.59 3.26 11.57
C ILE A 59 1.61 2.52 12.49
N GLN A 60 1.93 1.28 12.89
CA GLN A 60 1.13 0.49 13.82
C GLN A 60 1.12 1.06 15.24
N SER A 61 2.16 1.79 15.62
CA SER A 61 2.26 2.41 16.96
C SER A 61 1.46 3.71 17.10
N GLN A 62 0.80 4.18 16.03
CA GLN A 62 -0.11 5.33 16.12
C GLN A 62 -1.29 5.01 17.04
N GLU A 63 -1.73 6.00 17.81
CA GLU A 63 -2.84 5.83 18.76
C GLU A 63 -4.11 5.36 18.04
N GLY A 64 -4.76 4.33 18.58
CA GLY A 64 -6.00 3.79 18.04
C GLY A 64 -5.86 2.97 16.75
N CYS A 65 -4.64 2.75 16.23
CA CYS A 65 -4.39 1.92 15.06
C CYS A 65 -4.74 0.46 15.34
N VAL A 66 -5.63 -0.11 14.52
CA VAL A 66 -6.06 -1.52 14.59
C VAL A 66 -5.60 -2.34 13.39
N GLY A 67 -5.07 -1.69 12.36
CA GLY A 67 -4.63 -2.36 11.13
C GLY A 67 -3.98 -1.41 10.14
N LEU A 68 -3.58 -1.96 8.99
CA LEU A 68 -2.92 -1.23 7.92
C LEU A 68 -3.78 -1.24 6.66
N ARG A 69 -3.77 -0.12 5.93
CA ARG A 69 -4.38 -0.02 4.59
C ARG A 69 -3.31 0.37 3.58
N PHE A 70 -3.35 -0.30 2.43
CA PHE A 70 -2.40 -0.10 1.34
C PHE A 70 -3.10 0.56 0.15
N TYR A 71 -2.52 1.64 -0.37
CA TYR A 71 -3.01 2.39 -1.52
C TYR A 71 -2.05 2.27 -2.69
N MET A 72 -2.59 2.08 -3.90
CA MET A 72 -1.82 2.21 -5.13
C MET A 72 -1.72 3.68 -5.53
N GLY A 73 -0.50 4.19 -5.65
CA GLY A 73 -0.20 5.53 -6.16
C GLY A 73 0.60 5.47 -7.46
N LEU A 74 0.63 6.59 -8.18
CA LEU A 74 1.56 6.82 -9.27
C LEU A 74 2.45 7.99 -8.88
N GLU A 75 3.76 7.76 -8.83
CA GLU A 75 4.70 8.83 -8.56
C GLU A 75 4.91 9.66 -9.83
N ASN A 76 4.42 10.90 -9.83
CA ASN A 76 4.84 11.87 -10.82
C ASN A 76 6.21 12.42 -10.41
N SER A 77 7.18 12.44 -11.32
CA SER A 77 8.43 13.12 -11.00
C SER A 77 8.17 14.61 -10.71
N LYS A 78 8.80 15.13 -9.66
CA LYS A 78 8.64 16.53 -9.21
C LYS A 78 9.05 17.57 -10.26
N ASP A 79 9.78 17.17 -11.29
CA ASP A 79 10.25 18.02 -12.39
C ASP A 79 9.46 17.83 -13.70
N GLY A 80 8.42 16.98 -13.73
CA GLY A 80 7.60 16.70 -14.90
C GLY A 80 8.34 16.00 -16.05
N LYS A 81 9.58 15.54 -15.82
CA LYS A 81 10.50 14.94 -16.82
C LYS A 81 10.84 13.48 -16.55
N GLY A 82 10.41 12.92 -15.44
CA GLY A 82 10.57 11.51 -15.11
C GLY A 82 9.44 10.65 -15.68
N LYS A 83 9.68 9.33 -15.69
CA LYS A 83 8.73 8.34 -16.17
C LYS A 83 7.45 8.45 -15.32
N ARG A 84 6.33 8.83 -15.94
CA ARG A 84 5.06 9.20 -15.29
C ARG A 84 4.33 8.03 -14.60
N ASP A 85 4.92 6.84 -14.58
CA ASP A 85 4.14 5.60 -14.53
C ASP A 85 4.71 4.57 -13.54
N GLU A 86 5.54 4.99 -12.56
CA GLU A 86 6.00 4.05 -11.55
C GLU A 86 4.96 3.92 -10.43
N SER A 87 4.26 2.78 -10.43
CA SER A 87 3.33 2.41 -9.38
C SER A 87 4.05 2.31 -8.04
N GLN A 88 3.55 3.03 -7.04
CA GLN A 88 3.99 2.98 -5.65
C GLN A 88 2.90 2.36 -4.79
N LEU A 89 3.30 1.60 -3.76
CA LEU A 89 2.39 1.18 -2.71
C LEU A 89 2.61 2.09 -1.50
N LEU A 90 1.56 2.78 -1.09
CA LEU A 90 1.53 3.62 0.10
C LEU A 90 0.86 2.83 1.23
N VAL A 91 1.29 3.02 2.46
CA VAL A 91 0.72 2.38 3.64
C VAL A 91 0.31 3.40 4.70
N VAL A 92 -0.85 3.19 5.32
CA VAL A 92 -1.38 4.03 6.41
C VAL A 92 -1.95 3.16 7.53
N GLY A 93 -2.04 3.73 8.73
CA GLY A 93 -2.76 3.14 9.85
C GLY A 93 -4.28 3.34 9.69
N VAL A 94 -5.06 2.41 10.22
CA VAL A 94 -6.53 2.47 10.23
C VAL A 94 -7.01 2.39 11.67
N ASP A 95 -7.95 3.25 12.05
CA ASP A 95 -8.56 3.22 13.37
C ASP A 95 -9.67 2.17 13.51
N LYS A 96 -10.16 1.98 14.74
CA LYS A 96 -11.23 1.01 15.06
C LYS A 96 -12.55 1.23 14.30
N ASP A 97 -12.77 2.45 13.79
CA ASP A 97 -13.98 2.86 13.08
C ASP A 97 -13.77 2.77 11.55
N GLY A 98 -12.59 2.33 11.11
CA GLY A 98 -12.24 2.09 9.72
C GLY A 98 -11.64 3.31 9.01
N HIS A 99 -11.40 4.41 9.70
CA HIS A 99 -10.85 5.63 9.10
C HIS A 99 -9.32 5.60 9.05
N ASP A 100 -8.75 6.21 8.01
CA ASP A 100 -7.29 6.34 7.91
C ASP A 100 -6.75 7.37 8.90
N ILE A 101 -5.65 6.97 9.54
CA ILE A 101 -4.82 7.78 10.42
C ILE A 101 -3.72 8.42 9.56
N VAL A 102 -4.05 9.58 9.00
CA VAL A 102 -3.18 10.36 8.09
C VAL A 102 -3.20 11.83 8.48
N PRO A 103 -2.15 12.62 8.15
CA PRO A 103 -2.20 14.05 8.33
C PRO A 103 -3.38 14.63 7.58
N ARG A 104 -4.14 15.51 8.23
CA ARG A 104 -5.29 16.16 7.59
C ARG A 104 -5.09 17.65 7.59
N LEU A 105 -5.41 18.26 6.45
CA LEU A 105 -5.50 19.70 6.33
C LEU A 105 -6.91 20.17 6.72
N GLY A 106 -6.98 21.27 7.45
CA GLY A 106 -8.18 22.04 7.71
C GLY A 106 -8.70 22.73 6.44
N ALA A 107 -9.86 23.36 6.53
CA ALA A 107 -10.49 24.04 5.40
C ALA A 107 -9.67 25.24 4.86
N ASP A 108 -8.76 25.75 5.67
CA ASP A 108 -7.79 26.83 5.42
C ASP A 108 -6.43 26.32 4.94
N GLY A 109 -6.25 25.00 4.84
CA GLY A 109 -4.97 24.39 4.47
C GLY A 109 -3.96 24.28 5.62
N GLU A 110 -4.35 24.59 6.86
CA GLU A 110 -3.49 24.34 8.02
C GLU A 110 -3.52 22.86 8.44
N MET A 111 -2.42 22.34 8.96
CA MET A 111 -2.37 20.97 9.50
C MET A 111 -3.28 20.88 10.72
N MET A 112 -4.39 20.15 10.58
CA MET A 112 -5.41 19.98 11.60
C MET A 112 -5.10 18.80 12.54
N TYR A 113 -4.37 17.80 12.04
CA TYR A 113 -3.89 16.63 12.77
C TYR A 113 -2.49 16.29 12.24
N ASP A 114 -1.48 16.38 13.10
CA ASP A 114 -0.04 16.22 12.78
C ASP A 114 0.51 14.84 13.17
N ASP A 115 -0.35 13.94 13.63
CA ASP A 115 -0.01 12.64 14.22
C ASP A 115 -0.12 11.47 13.23
N GLY A 116 -0.76 11.68 12.08
CA GLY A 116 -0.91 10.67 11.04
C GLY A 116 0.38 10.42 10.25
N ILE A 117 0.63 9.18 9.85
CA ILE A 117 1.82 8.80 9.09
C ILE A 117 1.40 8.08 7.80
N VAL A 118 1.88 8.60 6.67
CA VAL A 118 1.81 7.92 5.36
C VAL A 118 3.20 7.39 5.03
N GLY A 119 3.32 6.08 4.90
CA GLY A 119 4.55 5.42 4.51
C GLY A 119 4.65 5.21 3.00
N ASP A 120 5.77 5.62 2.41
CA ASP A 120 6.25 5.17 1.11
C ASP A 120 7.74 4.88 1.26
N SER A 121 8.18 3.66 0.95
CA SER A 121 9.59 3.22 0.90
C SER A 121 9.66 1.76 0.42
N SER A 122 8.74 1.40 -0.46
CA SER A 122 8.63 0.00 -0.85
C SER A 122 9.74 -0.38 -1.82
N MET A 123 10.52 -1.41 -1.48
CA MET A 123 11.42 -2.03 -2.47
C MET A 123 10.58 -2.94 -3.37
N LYS A 124 10.85 -2.93 -4.67
CA LYS A 124 10.00 -3.60 -5.67
C LYS A 124 10.67 -4.84 -6.26
N CYS A 125 9.93 -5.94 -6.35
CA CYS A 125 10.25 -7.13 -7.15
C CYS A 125 9.70 -6.89 -8.57
N PRO A 126 10.44 -7.12 -9.69
CA PRO A 126 11.54 -8.08 -9.89
C PRO A 126 12.96 -7.82 -9.32
N PRO A 127 13.49 -6.58 -9.26
CA PRO A 127 14.90 -6.34 -8.94
C PRO A 127 15.40 -6.92 -7.62
N VAL A 128 14.53 -7.07 -6.63
CA VAL A 128 14.88 -7.58 -5.29
C VAL A 128 14.01 -8.76 -4.83
N CYS A 129 13.42 -9.54 -5.75
CA CYS A 129 12.70 -10.75 -5.31
C CYS A 129 13.66 -11.72 -4.62
N ASP A 130 13.15 -12.50 -3.68
CA ASP A 130 13.82 -13.73 -3.24
C ASP A 130 13.74 -14.76 -4.37
N PRO A 131 14.87 -15.19 -4.98
CA PRO A 131 14.87 -16.15 -6.07
C PRO A 131 14.42 -17.56 -5.67
N ASN A 132 14.31 -17.84 -4.36
CA ASN A 132 13.88 -19.15 -3.84
C ASN A 132 12.42 -19.16 -3.38
N SER A 133 11.70 -18.03 -3.49
CA SER A 133 10.31 -17.94 -3.06
C SER A 133 9.38 -18.64 -4.07
N PRO A 134 8.41 -19.46 -3.63
CA PRO A 134 7.38 -20.00 -4.52
C PRO A 134 6.40 -18.93 -5.03
N LEU A 135 6.54 -17.68 -4.58
CA LEU A 135 5.69 -16.55 -4.93
C LEU A 135 6.31 -15.62 -6.00
N SER A 136 7.61 -15.77 -6.30
CA SER A 136 8.35 -14.89 -7.22
C SER A 136 8.17 -15.23 -8.69
#